data_AF-L0PFH5-F1
#
_entry.id   AF-L0PFH5-F1
#
_cell.length_a   1.000
_cell.length_b   1.000
_cell.length_c   1.000
_cell.angle_alpha   90.00
_cell.angle_beta   90.00
_cell.angle_gamma   90.00
#
_symmetry.space_group_name_H-M   'P 1'
#
loop_
_entity.id
_entity.type
_entity.pdbx_description
1 polymer ?
#
loop_
_entity_poly.entity_id
_entity_poly.type
_entity_poly.pdbx_seq_one_letter_code
_entity_poly.pdbx_strand_id
1 'polypeptide(L)'
;MVNHCMWSQWENWENGAHPYRVALIGDPQLVDKGTYNRSFILTALTNFYTDKYMKRNWKYLNNQLHPQSLIFLGDLLDGGRDLEMKKYRISTLEEQKILKKTRWIKEYRRFDDVFFQPPGVKVISTLPGNHDIGFSDGVTLKRLNRFRAYFGESSSSYTIGNHTFVLLDTISLSNTVNAQVSKYTKQLLEDLKRTYNQDYPRILLSHVPLFRPANTPCGPNREKNTSIKLERGFEYQNVILPNLSTIVLENVRPIAVFSGDDHDFCEVKHTVYKYDTTVIERSIKSFSMAMGIRQPGVQLISLYNPSGKKAYEQTFQTKMCLLPKQYHFDSIFFMDNTLDVVVEFSGGLETLFGHQRVHHISLSLADPALNGSSPTIAYLIHFLSQNLMQDSRKDLFTKDNTVRPGILVLINNEDWELNNQTQYIIQPKDQITFISTLHGG
;
A
#
# COMPACT_ATOMS: atom_id res chain seq x y z
N MET A 1 -17.17 -2.75 -18.00
CA MET A 1 -17.61 -2.02 -16.80
C MET A 1 -18.35 -0.81 -17.30
N VAL A 2 -19.68 -0.80 -17.36
CA VAL A 2 -20.37 0.42 -17.83
C VAL A 2 -21.74 0.58 -17.17
N ASN A 3 -22.71 -0.27 -17.51
CA ASN A 3 -24.11 0.06 -17.22
C ASN A 3 -24.39 0.27 -15.73
N HIS A 4 -23.97 -0.63 -14.86
CA HIS A 4 -24.25 -0.51 -13.43
C HIS A 4 -23.60 0.70 -12.72
N CYS A 5 -22.60 1.32 -13.34
CA CYS A 5 -21.87 2.46 -12.79
C CYS A 5 -22.39 3.81 -13.28
N MET A 6 -23.19 3.82 -14.36
CA MET A 6 -23.83 5.03 -14.84
C MET A 6 -24.64 5.66 -13.72
N TRP A 7 -24.40 6.95 -13.48
CA TRP A 7 -25.01 7.72 -12.40
C TRP A 7 -26.53 7.54 -12.33
N SER A 8 -27.21 7.59 -13.47
CA SER A 8 -28.67 7.43 -13.59
C SER A 8 -29.22 6.07 -13.16
N GLN A 9 -28.36 5.07 -12.91
CA GLN A 9 -28.77 3.73 -12.50
C GLN A 9 -28.81 3.54 -10.98
N TRP A 10 -28.34 4.53 -10.22
CA TRP A 10 -28.23 4.41 -8.77
C TRP A 10 -28.38 5.72 -8.01
N GLU A 11 -28.15 6.86 -8.66
CA GLU A 11 -28.55 8.15 -8.09
C GLU A 11 -30.07 8.17 -7.91
N ASN A 12 -30.50 8.46 -6.69
CA ASN A 12 -31.90 8.57 -6.33
C ASN A 12 -32.13 9.94 -5.67
N TRP A 13 -32.23 10.97 -6.51
CA TRP A 13 -32.50 12.35 -6.09
C TRP A 13 -33.88 12.79 -6.55
N GLU A 14 -34.37 13.88 -5.98
CA GLU A 14 -35.62 14.51 -6.40
C GLU A 14 -35.59 14.94 -7.88
N ASN A 15 -36.78 15.04 -8.49
CA ASN A 15 -36.91 15.44 -9.89
C ASN A 15 -36.32 16.83 -10.12
N GLY A 16 -35.45 16.96 -11.13
CA GLY A 16 -34.75 18.22 -11.43
C GLY A 16 -33.46 18.43 -10.64
N ALA A 17 -33.06 17.48 -9.79
CA ALA A 17 -31.77 17.54 -9.11
C ALA A 17 -30.60 17.49 -10.10
N HIS A 18 -29.61 18.36 -9.88
CA HIS A 18 -28.35 18.39 -10.61
C HIS A 18 -27.19 18.07 -9.66
N PRO A 19 -26.94 16.78 -9.36
CA PRO A 19 -25.90 16.40 -8.42
C PRO A 19 -24.50 16.71 -8.95
N TYR A 20 -23.60 17.04 -8.04
CA TYR A 20 -22.17 17.13 -8.31
C TYR A 20 -21.53 15.76 -8.14
N ARG A 21 -20.79 15.29 -9.14
CA ARG A 21 -20.26 13.92 -9.23
C ARG A 21 -18.76 13.89 -9.03
N VAL A 22 -18.32 13.05 -8.11
CA VAL A 22 -16.91 12.86 -7.72
C VAL A 22 -16.54 11.39 -7.87
N ALA A 23 -15.33 11.11 -8.35
CA ALA A 23 -14.74 9.78 -8.22
C ALA A 23 -13.51 9.84 -7.30
N LEU A 24 -13.44 8.90 -6.35
CA LEU A 24 -12.29 8.69 -5.50
C LEU A 24 -11.45 7.52 -6.02
N ILE A 25 -10.13 7.72 -6.03
CA ILE A 25 -9.13 6.80 -6.56
C ILE A 25 -8.21 6.40 -5.41
N GLY A 26 -8.27 5.13 -5.01
CA GLY A 26 -7.41 4.57 -3.98
C GLY A 26 -6.19 3.90 -4.59
N ASP A 27 -5.04 4.05 -3.94
CA ASP A 27 -3.85 3.21 -4.11
C ASP A 27 -3.51 2.90 -5.59
N PRO A 28 -3.38 3.91 -6.47
CA PRO A 28 -2.96 3.65 -7.84
C PRO A 28 -1.54 3.08 -7.89
N GLN A 29 -0.69 3.37 -6.89
CA GLN A 29 0.64 2.79 -6.66
C GLN A 29 1.37 2.50 -7.96
N LEU A 30 1.91 3.56 -8.59
CA LEU A 30 2.77 3.39 -9.76
C LEU A 30 3.98 2.53 -9.37
N VAL A 31 3.89 1.25 -9.68
CA VAL A 31 4.91 0.23 -9.38
C VAL A 31 6.21 0.59 -10.07
N ASP A 32 7.33 0.35 -9.40
CA ASP A 32 8.67 0.64 -9.88
C ASP A 32 9.66 -0.50 -9.55
N LYS A 33 10.96 -0.25 -9.73
CA LYS A 33 11.99 -1.28 -9.48
C LYS A 33 12.03 -1.75 -8.02
N GLY A 34 11.58 -0.93 -7.07
CA GLY A 34 11.53 -1.28 -5.65
C GLY A 34 10.34 -2.17 -5.28
N THR A 35 9.31 -2.27 -6.13
CA THR A 35 8.07 -2.99 -5.82
C THR A 35 8.26 -4.50 -5.73
N TYR A 36 9.02 -5.08 -6.66
CA TYR A 36 9.30 -6.52 -6.70
C TYR A 36 10.80 -6.76 -6.90
N ASN A 37 11.37 -7.71 -6.17
CA ASN A 37 12.76 -8.11 -6.34
C ASN A 37 12.94 -8.94 -7.62
N ARG A 38 12.96 -8.27 -8.78
CA ARG A 38 12.94 -8.90 -10.11
C ARG A 38 13.92 -8.25 -11.08
N SER A 39 14.18 -8.97 -12.18
CA SER A 39 15.01 -8.46 -13.27
C SER A 39 14.41 -7.19 -13.88
N PHE A 40 15.28 -6.31 -14.40
CA PHE A 40 14.87 -5.04 -15.01
C PHE A 40 13.85 -5.21 -16.15
N ILE A 41 13.94 -6.28 -16.94
CA ILE A 41 13.02 -6.58 -18.03
C ILE A 41 11.63 -6.87 -17.50
N LEU A 42 11.53 -7.69 -16.44
CA LEU A 42 10.25 -8.00 -15.81
C LEU A 42 9.64 -6.76 -15.15
N THR A 43 10.44 -5.94 -14.47
CA THR A 43 9.97 -4.64 -13.95
C THR A 43 9.43 -3.76 -15.08
N ALA A 44 10.15 -3.63 -16.19
CA ALA A 44 9.72 -2.80 -17.31
C ALA A 44 8.39 -3.29 -17.93
N LEU A 45 8.22 -4.62 -18.07
CA LEU A 45 6.97 -5.21 -18.52
C LEU A 45 5.85 -4.95 -17.52
N THR A 46 6.08 -5.19 -16.23
CA THR A 46 5.10 -4.92 -15.16
C THR A 46 4.63 -3.47 -15.22
N ASN A 47 5.57 -2.50 -15.23
CA ASN A 47 5.25 -1.08 -15.34
C ASN A 47 4.41 -0.78 -16.59
N PHE A 48 4.80 -1.32 -17.75
CA PHE A 48 4.09 -1.09 -19.00
C PHE A 48 2.62 -1.54 -18.94
N TYR A 49 2.36 -2.72 -18.39
CA TYR A 49 1.01 -3.27 -18.35
C TYR A 49 0.15 -2.63 -17.25
N THR A 50 0.70 -2.36 -16.07
CA THR A 50 -0.03 -1.67 -14.99
C THR A 50 -0.38 -0.25 -15.40
N ASP A 51 0.55 0.49 -16.00
CA ASP A 51 0.30 1.83 -16.54
C ASP A 51 -0.77 1.81 -17.62
N LYS A 52 -0.67 0.88 -18.58
CA LYS A 52 -1.65 0.76 -19.66
C LYS A 52 -3.04 0.42 -19.12
N TYR A 53 -3.12 -0.45 -18.12
CA TYR A 53 -4.37 -0.78 -17.45
C TYR A 53 -4.98 0.45 -16.77
N MET A 54 -4.20 1.14 -15.93
CA MET A 54 -4.68 2.33 -15.22
C MET A 54 -5.06 3.45 -16.19
N LYS A 55 -4.22 3.75 -17.18
CA LYS A 55 -4.49 4.78 -18.20
C LYS A 55 -5.74 4.48 -19.01
N ARG A 56 -6.00 3.21 -19.35
CA ARG A 56 -7.24 2.80 -20.04
C ARG A 56 -8.47 3.02 -19.14
N ASN A 57 -8.41 2.58 -17.89
CA ASN A 57 -9.52 2.76 -16.95
C ASN A 57 -9.74 4.25 -16.61
N TRP A 58 -8.68 5.05 -16.52
CA TRP A 58 -8.75 6.50 -16.34
C TRP A 58 -9.45 7.18 -17.53
N LYS A 59 -9.07 6.84 -18.77
CA LYS A 59 -9.79 7.32 -19.98
C LYS A 59 -11.26 6.92 -19.94
N TYR A 60 -11.54 5.68 -19.58
CA TYR A 60 -12.90 5.17 -19.51
C TYR A 60 -13.75 5.91 -18.47
N LEU A 61 -13.24 6.06 -17.24
CA LEU A 61 -13.87 6.82 -16.15
C LEU A 61 -14.26 8.23 -16.63
N ASN A 62 -13.33 8.93 -17.27
CA ASN A 62 -13.53 10.30 -17.74
C ASN A 62 -14.51 10.40 -18.91
N ASN A 63 -14.45 9.48 -19.87
CA ASN A 63 -15.23 9.56 -21.11
C ASN A 63 -16.65 8.96 -20.99
N GLN A 64 -16.97 8.31 -19.88
CA GLN A 64 -18.21 7.54 -19.73
C GLN A 64 -18.98 7.95 -18.51
N LEU A 65 -18.27 8.19 -17.40
CA LEU A 65 -18.90 8.69 -16.18
C LEU A 65 -18.82 10.21 -16.11
N HIS A 66 -17.88 10.88 -16.78
CA HIS A 66 -17.80 12.35 -16.74
C HIS A 66 -17.89 12.96 -15.32
N PRO A 67 -17.10 12.47 -14.34
CA PRO A 67 -17.07 13.09 -13.02
C PRO A 67 -16.55 14.52 -13.13
N GLN A 68 -17.05 15.41 -12.27
CA GLN A 68 -16.62 16.81 -12.22
C GLN A 68 -15.36 16.99 -11.34
N SER A 69 -15.15 16.08 -10.39
CA SER A 69 -13.89 15.99 -9.63
C SER A 69 -13.36 14.56 -9.53
N LEU A 70 -12.04 14.44 -9.51
CA LEU A 70 -11.29 13.21 -9.31
C LEU A 70 -10.36 13.43 -8.13
N ILE A 71 -10.44 12.59 -7.09
CA ILE A 71 -9.67 12.77 -5.85
C ILE A 71 -8.91 11.49 -5.50
N PHE A 72 -7.60 11.59 -5.31
CA PHE A 72 -6.77 10.47 -4.91
C PHE A 72 -6.66 10.34 -3.39
N LEU A 73 -6.64 9.10 -2.89
CA LEU A 73 -6.53 8.78 -1.46
C LEU A 73 -5.15 8.23 -1.09
N GLY A 74 -4.08 8.86 -1.56
CA GLY A 74 -2.70 8.47 -1.24
C GLY A 74 -2.16 7.31 -2.07
N ASP A 75 -0.92 6.96 -1.73
CA ASP A 75 -0.07 5.98 -2.42
C ASP A 75 -0.09 6.16 -3.93
N LEU A 76 0.28 7.37 -4.34
CA LEU A 76 0.35 7.75 -5.75
C LEU A 76 1.50 7.01 -6.45
N LEU A 77 2.63 6.93 -5.77
CA LEU A 77 3.86 6.30 -6.23
C LEU A 77 4.24 5.18 -5.25
N ASP A 78 4.63 4.02 -5.76
CA ASP A 78 5.02 2.90 -4.89
C ASP A 78 6.39 3.11 -4.20
N GLY A 79 7.36 3.68 -4.93
CA GLY A 79 8.69 3.97 -4.40
C GLY A 79 8.86 5.39 -3.85
N GLY A 80 7.79 6.20 -3.77
CA GLY A 80 7.84 7.66 -3.61
C GLY A 80 8.73 8.14 -2.47
N ARG A 81 8.68 7.48 -1.31
CA ARG A 81 9.44 7.81 -0.09
C ARG A 81 10.95 7.62 -0.25
N ASP A 82 11.37 6.67 -1.08
CA ASP A 82 12.76 6.23 -1.27
C ASP A 82 13.46 6.92 -2.44
N LEU A 83 12.72 7.69 -3.24
CA LEU A 83 13.27 8.43 -4.37
C LEU A 83 14.08 9.65 -3.92
N GLU A 84 15.38 9.48 -3.77
CA GLU A 84 16.27 10.59 -3.46
C GLU A 84 16.28 11.66 -4.57
N MET A 85 16.09 12.92 -4.19
CA MET A 85 16.57 14.04 -4.99
C MET A 85 18.05 14.25 -4.64
N LYS A 86 18.94 14.02 -5.60
CA LYS A 86 20.33 14.45 -5.48
C LYS A 86 20.35 15.96 -5.16
N LYS A 87 21.19 16.36 -4.21
CA LYS A 87 21.26 17.71 -3.64
C LYS A 87 21.90 18.69 -4.64
N TYR A 88 21.20 18.99 -5.73
CA TYR A 88 21.65 20.00 -6.69
C TYR A 88 21.03 21.35 -6.31
N ARG A 89 21.86 22.37 -6.04
CA ARG A 89 21.39 23.76 -6.08
C ARG A 89 21.23 24.09 -7.56
N ILE A 90 19.99 24.26 -8.02
CA ILE A 90 19.74 24.53 -9.44
C ILE A 90 20.19 25.96 -9.73
N SER A 91 21.35 26.11 -10.35
CA SER A 91 21.92 27.40 -10.76
C SER A 91 22.30 27.43 -12.24
N THR A 92 22.38 26.28 -12.89
CA THR A 92 22.81 26.14 -14.29
C THR A 92 21.82 25.33 -15.14
N LEU A 93 21.89 25.52 -16.46
CA LEU A 93 21.09 24.77 -17.44
C LEU A 93 21.41 23.26 -17.42
N GLU A 94 22.66 22.89 -17.15
CA GLU A 94 23.08 21.49 -17.02
C GLU A 94 22.48 20.83 -15.77
N GLU A 95 22.43 21.53 -14.63
CA GLU A 95 21.75 21.03 -13.43
C GLU A 95 20.25 20.83 -13.66
N GLN A 96 19.59 21.70 -14.45
CA GLN A 96 18.21 21.49 -14.87
C GLN A 96 18.06 20.22 -15.73
N LYS A 97 18.98 19.96 -16.66
CA LYS A 97 18.98 18.72 -17.47
C LYS A 97 19.17 17.48 -16.59
N ILE A 98 20.03 17.54 -15.58
CA ILE A 98 20.28 16.45 -14.63
C ILE A 98 19.06 16.21 -13.74
N LEU A 99 18.42 17.27 -13.23
CA LEU A 99 17.19 17.18 -12.44
C LEU A 99 16.09 16.44 -13.21
N LYS A 100 15.91 16.77 -14.49
CA LYS A 100 14.95 16.10 -15.39
C LYS A 100 15.22 14.60 -15.57
N LYS A 101 16.42 14.11 -15.23
CA LYS A 101 16.81 12.69 -15.28
C LYS A 101 16.69 11.97 -13.93
N THR A 102 16.36 12.68 -12.84
CA THR A 102 16.19 12.05 -11.51
C THR A 102 14.99 11.10 -11.51
N ARG A 103 15.05 10.04 -10.68
CA ARG A 103 13.98 9.04 -10.59
C ARG A 103 12.66 9.66 -10.12
N TRP A 104 12.70 10.58 -9.15
CA TRP A 104 11.52 11.34 -8.73
C TRP A 104 10.79 12.02 -9.89
N ILE A 105 11.51 12.81 -10.70
CA ILE A 105 10.88 13.52 -11.84
C ILE A 105 10.34 12.55 -12.88
N LYS A 106 10.99 11.40 -13.10
CA LYS A 106 10.51 10.37 -14.02
C LYS A 106 9.19 9.76 -13.53
N GLU A 107 9.11 9.35 -12.26
CA GLU A 107 7.89 8.78 -11.70
C GLU A 107 6.76 9.81 -11.62
N TYR A 108 7.05 11.07 -11.26
CA TYR A 108 6.05 12.14 -11.31
C TYR A 108 5.49 12.37 -12.72
N ARG A 109 6.34 12.40 -13.76
CA ARG A 109 5.86 12.53 -15.15
C ARG A 109 5.09 11.31 -15.62
N ARG A 110 5.47 10.12 -15.16
CA ARG A 110 4.74 8.88 -15.46
C ARG A 110 3.36 8.91 -14.81
N PHE A 111 3.26 9.41 -13.56
CA PHE A 111 1.97 9.65 -12.91
C PHE A 111 1.10 10.60 -13.73
N ASP A 112 1.64 11.74 -14.16
CA ASP A 112 0.94 12.73 -14.99
C ASP A 112 0.52 12.17 -16.38
N ASP A 113 1.33 11.30 -16.98
CA ASP A 113 0.97 10.65 -18.25
C ASP A 113 -0.16 9.61 -18.10
N VAL A 114 -0.14 8.83 -17.02
CA VAL A 114 -1.18 7.81 -16.74
C VAL A 114 -2.48 8.49 -16.33
N PHE A 115 -2.39 9.47 -15.42
CA PHE A 115 -3.50 10.19 -14.81
C PHE A 115 -3.59 11.64 -15.32
N PHE A 116 -3.56 11.78 -16.64
CA PHE A 116 -3.64 13.08 -17.30
C PHE A 116 -4.85 13.90 -16.85
N GLN A 117 -4.68 15.22 -16.78
CA GLN A 117 -5.71 16.20 -16.46
C GLN A 117 -6.79 16.28 -17.56
N PRO A 118 -8.04 15.81 -17.31
CA PRO A 118 -9.13 15.95 -18.28
C PRO A 118 -9.60 17.41 -18.37
N PRO A 119 -10.06 17.90 -19.54
CA PRO A 119 -10.57 19.27 -19.67
C PRO A 119 -11.78 19.51 -18.77
N GLY A 120 -11.77 20.59 -17.98
CA GLY A 120 -12.90 21.01 -17.14
C GLY A 120 -13.17 20.14 -15.90
N VAL A 121 -12.32 19.14 -15.61
CA VAL A 121 -12.45 18.27 -14.44
C VAL A 121 -11.45 18.70 -13.36
N LYS A 122 -11.84 18.75 -12.09
CA LYS A 122 -10.90 19.08 -11.01
C LYS A 122 -10.18 17.81 -10.53
N VAL A 123 -8.86 17.72 -10.72
CA VAL A 123 -8.03 16.62 -10.20
C VAL A 123 -7.36 17.07 -8.90
N ILE A 124 -7.53 16.28 -7.82
CA ILE A 124 -6.93 16.54 -6.52
C ILE A 124 -6.11 15.31 -6.10
N SER A 125 -4.79 15.48 -6.06
CA SER A 125 -3.84 14.43 -5.70
C SER A 125 -2.96 14.83 -4.52
N THR A 126 -3.47 15.68 -3.62
CA THR A 126 -2.69 16.27 -2.53
C THR A 126 -2.57 15.37 -1.30
N LEU A 127 -3.37 14.32 -1.17
CA LEU A 127 -3.28 13.41 -0.02
C LEU A 127 -2.18 12.38 -0.28
N PRO A 128 -1.12 12.31 0.55
CA PRO A 128 -0.09 11.28 0.41
C PRO A 128 -0.50 9.98 1.11
N GLY A 129 0.10 8.87 0.68
CA GLY A 129 0.15 7.63 1.46
C GLY A 129 1.55 7.29 2.01
N ASN A 130 1.69 6.15 2.67
CA ASN A 130 2.95 5.74 3.27
C ASN A 130 4.03 5.44 2.23
N HIS A 131 3.67 4.96 1.05
CA HIS A 131 4.62 4.78 -0.05
C HIS A 131 5.12 6.12 -0.61
N ASP A 132 4.36 7.21 -0.46
CA ASP A 132 4.76 8.52 -0.93
C ASP A 132 5.76 9.22 0.01
N ILE A 133 5.52 9.15 1.32
CA ILE A 133 6.24 9.98 2.33
C ILE A 133 6.84 9.21 3.52
N GLY A 134 6.64 7.89 3.61
CA GLY A 134 6.93 7.07 4.79
C GLY A 134 5.77 7.07 5.78
N PHE A 135 5.92 6.45 6.96
CA PHE A 135 4.88 6.42 8.00
C PHE A 135 5.38 6.88 9.37
N SER A 136 4.53 7.64 10.10
CA SER A 136 4.80 8.12 11.45
C SER A 136 6.21 8.75 11.56
N ASP A 137 7.09 8.23 12.40
CA ASP A 137 8.44 8.73 12.63
C ASP A 137 9.38 8.61 11.41
N GLY A 138 9.01 7.77 10.43
CA GLY A 138 9.70 7.69 9.13
C GLY A 138 9.42 8.87 8.20
N VAL A 139 8.38 9.67 8.47
CA VAL A 139 8.11 10.88 7.70
C VAL A 139 9.13 11.96 8.06
N THR A 140 9.95 12.34 7.10
CA THR A 140 10.93 13.43 7.24
C THR A 140 10.43 14.69 6.52
N LEU A 141 10.85 15.88 6.97
CA LEU A 141 10.57 17.13 6.26
C LEU A 141 11.07 17.11 4.81
N LYS A 142 12.17 16.39 4.52
CA LYS A 142 12.67 16.21 3.14
C LYS A 142 11.65 15.47 2.28
N ARG A 143 11.13 14.33 2.75
CA ARG A 143 10.12 13.52 2.03
C ARG A 143 8.81 14.30 1.86
N LEU A 144 8.32 14.89 2.95
CA LEU A 144 7.08 15.67 2.98
C LEU A 144 7.14 16.90 2.06
N ASN A 145 8.20 17.70 2.13
CA ASN A 145 8.34 18.89 1.29
C ASN A 145 8.56 18.54 -0.18
N ARG A 146 9.23 17.42 -0.47
CA ARG A 146 9.34 16.90 -1.85
C ARG A 146 7.95 16.56 -2.39
N PHE A 147 7.12 15.85 -1.64
CA PHE A 147 5.74 15.57 -2.06
C PHE A 147 4.95 16.87 -2.28
N ARG A 148 4.97 17.79 -1.30
CA ARG A 148 4.23 19.06 -1.36
C ARG A 148 4.59 19.94 -2.55
N ALA A 149 5.86 19.93 -2.96
CA ALA A 149 6.32 20.71 -4.10
C ALA A 149 5.72 20.29 -5.45
N TYR A 150 5.22 19.05 -5.58
CA TYR A 150 4.71 18.51 -6.85
C TYR A 150 3.21 18.19 -6.81
N PHE A 151 2.72 17.74 -5.67
CA PHE A 151 1.32 17.33 -5.50
C PHE A 151 0.50 18.34 -4.72
N GLY A 152 1.15 19.23 -3.94
CA GLY A 152 0.50 20.25 -3.10
C GLY A 152 0.39 19.85 -1.63
N GLU A 153 -0.29 20.69 -0.85
CA GLU A 153 -0.36 20.59 0.61
C GLU A 153 -0.98 19.27 1.09
N SER A 154 -0.25 18.51 1.93
CA SER A 154 -0.63 17.13 2.28
C SER A 154 -1.95 17.03 3.07
N SER A 155 -2.32 18.11 3.75
CA SER A 155 -3.67 18.30 4.29
C SER A 155 -4.33 19.51 3.64
N SER A 156 -5.61 19.42 3.33
CA SER A 156 -6.33 20.49 2.65
C SER A 156 -7.84 20.35 2.82
N SER A 157 -8.56 21.45 2.60
CA SER A 157 -10.01 21.46 2.50
C SER A 157 -10.46 22.02 1.17
N TYR A 158 -11.46 21.39 0.54
CA TYR A 158 -12.05 21.83 -0.71
C TYR A 158 -13.57 21.86 -0.62
N THR A 159 -14.16 23.01 -0.93
CA THR A 159 -15.62 23.10 -1.11
C THR A 159 -15.99 22.68 -2.53
N ILE A 160 -16.74 21.59 -2.66
CA ILE A 160 -17.14 20.97 -3.93
C ILE A 160 -18.60 20.51 -3.79
N GLY A 161 -19.48 20.94 -4.70
CA GLY A 161 -20.89 20.51 -4.70
C GLY A 161 -21.61 20.80 -3.38
N ASN A 162 -21.37 21.95 -2.75
CA ASN A 162 -21.90 22.33 -1.43
C ASN A 162 -21.58 21.31 -0.30
N HIS A 163 -20.38 20.71 -0.38
CA HIS A 163 -19.76 19.86 0.63
C HIS A 163 -18.31 20.30 0.84
N THR A 164 -17.77 20.05 2.02
CA THR A 164 -16.35 20.30 2.31
C THR A 164 -15.60 18.97 2.37
N PHE A 165 -14.78 18.67 1.36
CA PHE A 165 -13.85 17.55 1.41
C PHE A 165 -12.63 17.94 2.23
N VAL A 166 -12.34 17.17 3.28
CA VAL A 166 -11.18 17.35 4.15
C VAL A 166 -10.21 16.22 3.85
N LEU A 167 -9.11 16.54 3.15
CA LEU A 167 -8.02 15.61 2.92
C LEU A 167 -7.05 15.78 4.08
N LEU A 168 -6.85 14.72 4.87
CA LEU A 168 -6.09 14.81 6.11
C LEU A 168 -4.92 13.81 6.09
N ASP A 169 -3.71 14.36 6.18
CA ASP A 169 -2.46 13.59 6.30
C ASP A 169 -2.33 13.03 7.73
N THR A 170 -3.08 11.95 7.99
CA THR A 170 -3.06 11.22 9.26
C THR A 170 -1.73 10.52 9.51
N ILE A 171 -0.94 10.29 8.46
CA ILE A 171 0.39 9.68 8.52
C ILE A 171 1.38 10.65 9.18
N SER A 172 1.48 11.87 8.67
CA SER A 172 2.29 12.93 9.29
C SER A 172 1.79 13.27 10.69
N LEU A 173 0.47 13.24 10.91
CA LEU A 173 -0.12 13.44 12.24
C LEU A 173 0.34 12.40 13.27
N SER A 174 0.67 11.18 12.81
CA SER A 174 1.17 10.08 13.64
C SER A 174 2.66 10.20 13.98
N ASN A 175 3.36 11.24 13.52
CA ASN A 175 4.76 11.48 13.84
C ASN A 175 4.93 11.98 15.29
N THR A 176 5.77 11.28 16.05
CA THR A 176 6.03 11.54 17.47
C THR A 176 7.38 12.23 17.72
N VAL A 177 8.31 12.11 16.77
CA VAL A 177 9.70 12.60 16.93
C VAL A 177 9.94 14.01 16.39
N ASN A 178 9.12 14.49 15.45
CA ASN A 178 9.28 15.79 14.80
C ASN A 178 7.94 16.53 14.66
N ALA A 179 7.67 17.44 15.59
CA ALA A 179 6.45 18.23 15.61
C ALA A 179 6.25 19.12 14.37
N GLN A 180 7.30 19.47 13.61
CA GLN A 180 7.15 20.26 12.38
C GLN A 180 6.47 19.48 11.25
N VAL A 181 6.62 18.15 11.23
CA VAL A 181 5.95 17.28 10.24
C VAL A 181 4.43 17.35 10.38
N SER A 182 3.92 17.33 11.62
CA SER A 182 2.47 17.40 11.90
C SER A 182 1.91 18.80 12.11
N LYS A 183 2.76 19.85 12.12
CA LYS A 183 2.37 21.21 12.52
C LYS A 183 1.19 21.76 11.71
N TYR A 184 1.28 21.65 10.39
CA TYR A 184 0.24 22.17 9.50
C TYR A 184 -1.07 21.38 9.63
N THR A 185 -1.00 20.05 9.68
CA THR A 185 -2.17 19.18 9.86
C THR A 185 -2.88 19.45 11.19
N LYS A 186 -2.13 19.66 12.28
CA LYS A 186 -2.68 20.04 13.59
C LYS A 186 -3.38 21.40 13.54
N GLN A 187 -2.79 22.38 12.85
CA GLN A 187 -3.43 23.68 12.65
C GLN A 187 -4.76 23.55 11.89
N LEU A 188 -4.78 22.78 10.80
CA LEU A 188 -6.01 22.53 10.05
C LEU A 188 -7.09 21.86 10.92
N LEU A 189 -6.73 20.91 11.78
CA LEU A 189 -7.69 20.29 12.71
C LEU A 189 -8.30 21.30 13.68
N GLU A 190 -7.51 22.20 14.25
CA GLU A 190 -8.01 23.26 15.11
C GLU A 190 -8.87 24.28 14.34
N ASP A 191 -8.54 24.57 13.09
CA ASP A 191 -9.35 25.42 12.22
C ASP A 191 -10.70 24.77 11.92
N LEU A 192 -10.71 23.48 11.57
CA LEU A 192 -11.91 22.70 11.32
C LEU A 192 -12.81 22.63 12.57
N LYS A 193 -12.23 22.47 13.75
CA LYS A 193 -13.00 22.50 15.00
C LYS A 193 -13.76 23.81 15.17
N ARG A 194 -13.10 24.95 14.89
CA ARG A 194 -13.66 26.31 15.05
C ARG A 194 -14.69 26.65 13.98
N THR A 195 -14.42 26.25 12.74
CA THR A 195 -15.23 26.58 11.57
C THR A 195 -16.41 25.64 11.36
N TYR A 196 -16.59 24.61 12.21
CA TYR A 196 -17.61 23.58 12.00
C TYR A 196 -18.97 24.19 11.66
N ASN A 197 -19.50 25.14 12.44
CA ASN A 197 -20.84 25.70 12.22
C ASN A 197 -20.97 26.56 10.94
N GLN A 198 -19.86 26.96 10.33
CA GLN A 198 -19.81 27.79 9.12
C GLN A 198 -19.64 26.93 7.86
N ASP A 199 -19.13 25.70 8.00
CA ASP A 199 -18.86 24.81 6.89
C ASP A 199 -20.10 24.06 6.39
N TYR A 200 -20.05 23.71 5.10
CA TYR A 200 -20.88 22.67 4.49
C TYR A 200 -20.65 21.30 5.17
N PRO A 201 -21.54 20.31 4.95
CA PRO A 201 -21.29 18.95 5.42
C PRO A 201 -19.92 18.44 4.98
N ARG A 202 -19.16 17.90 5.93
CA ARG A 202 -17.75 17.52 5.72
C ARG A 202 -17.62 16.04 5.35
N ILE A 203 -16.84 15.74 4.33
CA ILE A 203 -16.43 14.38 3.98
C ILE A 203 -14.93 14.27 4.26
N LEU A 204 -14.56 13.37 5.17
CA LEU A 204 -13.16 13.14 5.52
C LEU A 204 -12.55 12.12 4.56
N LEU A 205 -11.37 12.47 4.04
CA LEU A 205 -10.53 11.63 3.23
C LEU A 205 -9.19 11.43 3.95
N SER A 206 -8.83 10.18 4.23
CA SER A 206 -7.50 9.80 4.73
C SER A 206 -6.90 8.74 3.81
N HIS A 207 -5.58 8.54 3.86
CA HIS A 207 -4.99 7.37 3.23
C HIS A 207 -5.15 6.17 4.16
N VAL A 208 -4.45 6.17 5.31
CA VAL A 208 -4.54 5.09 6.29
C VAL A 208 -5.92 5.09 6.98
N PRO A 209 -6.60 3.94 7.08
CA PRO A 209 -7.89 3.81 7.74
C PRO A 209 -7.86 4.20 9.23
N LEU A 210 -9.00 4.65 9.77
CA LEU A 210 -9.14 4.97 11.19
C LEU A 210 -9.03 3.73 12.11
N PHE A 211 -8.78 3.91 13.39
CA PHE A 211 -8.73 2.79 14.33
C PHE A 211 -10.06 2.04 14.38
N ARG A 212 -9.98 0.70 14.40
CA ARG A 212 -11.11 -0.21 14.64
C ARG A 212 -10.63 -1.40 15.47
N PRO A 213 -11.48 -2.00 16.32
CA PRO A 213 -11.12 -3.23 17.03
C PRO A 213 -10.69 -4.35 16.07
N ALA A 214 -9.81 -5.23 16.54
CA ALA A 214 -9.41 -6.41 15.76
C ALA A 214 -10.65 -7.24 15.38
N ASN A 215 -10.59 -7.87 14.20
CA ASN A 215 -11.67 -8.71 13.66
C ASN A 215 -13.00 -8.00 13.39
N THR A 216 -13.03 -6.66 13.39
CA THR A 216 -14.21 -5.90 12.94
C THR A 216 -14.53 -6.29 11.48
N PRO A 217 -15.74 -6.82 11.20
CA PRO A 217 -16.07 -7.27 9.85
C PRO A 217 -16.17 -6.10 8.87
N CYS A 218 -15.55 -6.24 7.71
CA CYS A 218 -15.53 -5.24 6.63
C CYS A 218 -16.79 -5.23 5.75
N GLY A 219 -17.67 -6.21 5.91
CA GLY A 219 -18.86 -6.39 5.06
C GLY A 219 -18.62 -7.22 3.80
N PRO A 220 -19.68 -7.46 3.00
CA PRO A 220 -19.70 -8.49 1.96
C PRO A 220 -18.95 -8.14 0.68
N ASN A 221 -18.54 -6.88 0.51
CA ASN A 221 -17.88 -6.40 -0.71
C ASN A 221 -16.34 -6.59 -0.68
N ARG A 222 -15.80 -7.09 0.43
CA ARG A 222 -14.39 -7.46 0.59
C ARG A 222 -14.11 -8.80 -0.11
N GLU A 223 -12.97 -8.92 -0.79
CA GLU A 223 -12.56 -10.14 -1.48
C GLU A 223 -11.67 -11.04 -0.62
N LYS A 224 -10.83 -10.45 0.23
CA LYS A 224 -9.82 -11.18 1.02
C LYS A 224 -10.03 -11.02 2.51
N ASN A 225 -10.04 -12.14 3.24
CA ASN A 225 -10.27 -12.15 4.70
C ASN A 225 -11.61 -11.49 5.07
N THR A 226 -11.94 -11.45 6.37
CA THR A 226 -13.18 -10.84 6.86
C THR A 226 -12.98 -9.44 7.43
N SER A 227 -11.74 -9.07 7.76
CA SER A 227 -11.36 -7.84 8.46
C SER A 227 -10.00 -7.31 7.98
N ILE A 228 -9.71 -6.05 8.31
CA ILE A 228 -8.36 -5.47 8.25
C ILE A 228 -7.58 -6.00 9.46
N LYS A 229 -6.41 -6.59 9.23
CA LYS A 229 -5.54 -7.06 10.32
C LYS A 229 -4.86 -5.88 10.99
N LEU A 230 -4.80 -5.88 12.32
CA LEU A 230 -4.07 -4.85 13.06
C LEU A 230 -2.58 -5.23 13.11
N GLU A 231 -1.83 -4.75 12.13
CA GLU A 231 -0.39 -4.99 12.00
C GLU A 231 0.36 -3.66 11.90
N ARG A 232 1.60 -3.68 12.39
CA ARG A 232 2.55 -2.58 12.31
C ARG A 232 3.92 -3.17 11.98
N GLY A 233 4.63 -2.52 11.07
CA GLY A 233 6.03 -2.85 10.79
C GLY A 233 6.84 -1.60 10.47
N PHE A 234 7.92 -1.79 9.72
CA PHE A 234 8.82 -0.69 9.37
C PHE A 234 8.13 0.30 8.44
N GLU A 235 7.83 1.49 8.98
CA GLU A 235 7.19 2.58 8.24
C GLU A 235 5.86 2.16 7.56
N TYR A 236 5.05 1.31 8.20
CA TYR A 236 3.64 1.07 7.84
C TYR A 236 2.81 0.65 9.06
N GLN A 237 1.50 0.90 8.99
CA GLN A 237 0.50 0.45 9.96
C GLN A 237 -0.89 0.46 9.31
N ASN A 238 -1.63 -0.65 9.37
CA ASN A 238 -2.87 -0.82 8.59
C ASN A 238 -4.06 0.04 9.07
N VAL A 239 -3.96 0.62 10.26
CA VAL A 239 -4.93 1.60 10.81
C VAL A 239 -4.18 2.60 11.69
N ILE A 240 -4.65 3.85 11.81
CA ILE A 240 -4.03 4.81 12.74
C ILE A 240 -4.37 4.49 14.21
N LEU A 241 -3.71 5.18 15.15
CA LEU A 241 -3.92 4.96 16.59
C LEU A 241 -5.34 5.36 17.06
N PRO A 242 -5.86 4.72 18.12
CA PRO A 242 -7.19 5.02 18.67
C PRO A 242 -7.38 6.49 19.04
N ASN A 243 -6.42 7.08 19.75
CA ASN A 243 -6.47 8.47 20.19
C ASN A 243 -6.50 9.44 19.00
N LEU A 244 -5.70 9.19 17.96
CA LEU A 244 -5.69 10.00 16.74
C LEU A 244 -7.02 9.89 16.00
N SER A 245 -7.61 8.70 15.93
CA SER A 245 -8.93 8.50 15.31
C SER A 245 -10.01 9.32 16.01
N THR A 246 -10.03 9.29 17.35
CA THR A 246 -10.94 10.11 18.16
C THR A 246 -10.73 11.60 17.90
N ILE A 247 -9.49 12.09 17.94
CA ILE A 247 -9.15 13.50 17.68
C ILE A 247 -9.62 13.93 16.29
N VAL A 248 -9.36 13.10 15.26
CA VAL A 248 -9.74 13.39 13.88
C VAL A 248 -11.26 13.47 13.76
N LEU A 249 -11.99 12.45 14.23
CA LEU A 249 -13.45 12.42 14.15
C LEU A 249 -14.11 13.56 14.93
N GLU A 250 -13.61 13.89 16.12
CA GLU A 250 -14.18 14.95 16.95
C GLU A 250 -13.93 16.35 16.40
N ASN A 251 -12.78 16.62 15.77
CA ASN A 251 -12.46 17.95 15.25
C ASN A 251 -13.01 18.16 13.84
N VAL A 252 -12.98 17.12 12.99
CA VAL A 252 -13.51 17.19 11.62
C VAL A 252 -15.04 17.14 11.65
N ARG A 253 -15.63 16.26 12.47
CA ARG A 253 -17.08 15.97 12.54
C ARG A 253 -17.68 15.66 11.16
N PRO A 254 -17.17 14.63 10.45
CA PRO A 254 -17.59 14.33 9.10
C PRO A 254 -18.93 13.59 9.05
N ILE A 255 -19.65 13.72 7.93
CA ILE A 255 -20.83 12.91 7.61
C ILE A 255 -20.46 11.56 6.95
N ALA A 256 -19.23 11.44 6.43
CA ALA A 256 -18.67 10.23 5.85
C ALA A 256 -17.15 10.25 5.91
N VAL A 257 -16.53 9.07 6.01
CA VAL A 257 -15.08 8.89 5.91
C VAL A 257 -14.77 7.95 4.74
N PHE A 258 -13.76 8.29 3.94
CA PHE A 258 -13.20 7.38 2.95
C PHE A 258 -11.69 7.25 3.17
N SER A 259 -11.19 6.02 3.09
CA SER A 259 -9.77 5.67 3.24
C SER A 259 -9.25 4.77 2.11
N GLY A 260 -7.94 4.66 1.96
CA GLY A 260 -7.23 3.74 1.04
C GLY A 260 -6.43 2.69 1.83
N ASP A 261 -5.17 2.47 1.43
CA ASP A 261 -4.10 1.68 2.09
C ASP A 261 -4.33 0.15 2.14
N ASP A 262 -5.51 -0.32 2.55
CA ASP A 262 -5.78 -1.76 2.66
C ASP A 262 -6.04 -2.44 1.29
N HIS A 263 -6.10 -1.64 0.22
CA HIS A 263 -6.32 -2.02 -1.20
C HIS A 263 -7.66 -2.72 -1.50
N ASP A 264 -8.37 -3.24 -0.50
CA ASP A 264 -9.67 -3.91 -0.63
C ASP A 264 -10.77 -3.14 0.10
N PHE A 265 -12.02 -3.44 -0.23
CA PHE A 265 -13.15 -2.74 0.36
C PHE A 265 -13.32 -3.10 1.83
N CYS A 266 -13.57 -2.10 2.66
CA CYS A 266 -13.97 -2.29 4.06
C CYS A 266 -14.94 -1.21 4.50
N GLU A 267 -16.11 -1.59 5.00
CA GLU A 267 -17.08 -0.65 5.58
C GLU A 267 -17.20 -0.89 7.09
N VAL A 268 -16.98 0.16 7.88
CA VAL A 268 -17.11 0.12 9.34
C VAL A 268 -17.84 1.35 9.87
N LYS A 269 -18.46 1.21 11.04
CA LYS A 269 -19.15 2.30 11.74
C LYS A 269 -18.29 2.79 12.89
N HIS A 270 -18.17 4.11 13.01
CA HIS A 270 -17.48 4.80 14.10
C HIS A 270 -18.47 5.59 14.93
N THR A 271 -18.55 5.29 16.22
CA THR A 271 -19.34 6.06 17.18
C THR A 271 -18.49 7.19 17.76
N VAL A 272 -18.92 8.43 17.57
CA VAL A 272 -18.30 9.62 18.15
C VAL A 272 -19.09 10.01 19.39
N TYR A 273 -18.73 9.42 20.53
CA TYR A 273 -19.45 9.54 21.80
C TYR A 273 -19.73 10.99 22.23
N LYS A 274 -18.76 11.88 22.02
CA LYS A 274 -18.88 13.31 22.40
C LYS A 274 -20.06 14.03 21.75
N TYR A 275 -20.49 13.59 20.57
CA TYR A 275 -21.59 14.20 19.83
C TYR A 275 -22.78 13.27 19.64
N ASP A 276 -22.70 12.04 20.18
CA ASP A 276 -23.68 10.98 19.97
C ASP A 276 -24.01 10.75 18.48
N THR A 277 -22.97 10.75 17.64
CA THR A 277 -23.11 10.57 16.18
C THR A 277 -22.38 9.32 15.73
N THR A 278 -22.96 8.59 14.77
CA THR A 278 -22.28 7.50 14.07
C THR A 278 -21.90 7.94 12.66
N VAL A 279 -20.65 7.72 12.26
CA VAL A 279 -20.17 7.95 10.90
C VAL A 279 -19.70 6.64 10.27
N ILE A 280 -19.98 6.46 8.99
CA ILE A 280 -19.53 5.29 8.23
C ILE A 280 -18.20 5.63 7.56
N GLU A 281 -17.19 4.79 7.79
CA GLU A 281 -15.95 4.79 7.02
C GLU A 281 -15.98 3.69 5.96
N ARG A 282 -15.54 4.05 4.75
CA ARG A 282 -15.30 3.11 3.65
C ARG A 282 -13.85 3.18 3.20
N SER A 283 -13.08 2.14 3.50
CA SER A 283 -11.81 1.89 2.82
C SER A 283 -12.13 1.42 1.40
N ILE A 284 -11.62 2.12 0.39
CA ILE A 284 -11.95 1.91 -1.01
C ILE A 284 -10.93 0.97 -1.65
N LYS A 285 -11.36 0.26 -2.70
CA LYS A 285 -10.48 -0.65 -3.43
C LYS A 285 -9.41 0.12 -4.20
N SER A 286 -8.22 -0.49 -4.32
CA SER A 286 -7.16 0.01 -5.19
C SER A 286 -7.65 0.13 -6.63
N PHE A 287 -7.23 1.20 -7.31
CA PHE A 287 -7.44 1.41 -8.73
C PHE A 287 -6.44 0.60 -9.58
N SER A 288 -5.32 0.22 -8.97
CA SER A 288 -4.26 -0.56 -9.59
C SER A 288 -4.61 -2.03 -9.65
N MET A 289 -4.18 -2.70 -10.72
CA MET A 289 -4.25 -4.17 -10.82
C MET A 289 -3.09 -4.87 -10.10
N ALA A 290 -2.13 -4.13 -9.54
CA ALA A 290 -0.92 -4.70 -8.95
C ALA A 290 -1.02 -4.91 -7.42
N MET A 291 -2.15 -4.56 -6.79
CA MET A 291 -2.28 -4.46 -5.33
C MET A 291 -2.93 -5.68 -4.69
N GLY A 292 -2.76 -6.83 -5.34
CA GLY A 292 -3.12 -8.13 -4.82
C GLY A 292 -4.61 -8.46 -4.82
N ILE A 293 -5.52 -7.53 -5.11
CA ILE A 293 -6.96 -7.81 -5.23
C ILE A 293 -7.32 -8.29 -6.65
N ARG A 294 -8.33 -9.16 -6.80
CA ARG A 294 -8.69 -9.71 -8.12
C ARG A 294 -9.44 -8.70 -8.98
N GLN A 295 -10.17 -7.80 -8.34
CA GLN A 295 -10.98 -6.83 -9.04
C GLN A 295 -10.76 -5.42 -8.48
N PRO A 296 -9.92 -4.59 -9.12
CA PRO A 296 -9.74 -3.18 -8.77
C PRO A 296 -11.06 -2.40 -8.72
N GLY A 297 -11.06 -1.20 -8.14
CA GLY A 297 -12.27 -0.39 -8.03
C GLY A 297 -12.05 1.12 -8.10
N VAL A 298 -13.17 1.82 -8.22
CA VAL A 298 -13.28 3.27 -8.05
C VAL A 298 -14.51 3.54 -7.19
N GLN A 299 -14.41 4.50 -6.26
CA GLN A 299 -15.54 4.88 -5.42
C GLN A 299 -16.20 6.13 -5.99
N LEU A 300 -17.45 6.03 -6.43
CA LEU A 300 -18.23 7.15 -6.96
C LEU A 300 -19.04 7.80 -5.84
N ILE A 301 -19.11 9.13 -5.85
CA ILE A 301 -19.89 9.95 -4.91
C ILE A 301 -20.73 10.93 -5.72
N SER A 302 -22.04 10.93 -5.45
CA SER A 302 -22.99 11.91 -5.94
C SER A 302 -23.38 12.84 -4.80
N LEU A 303 -23.21 14.15 -4.99
CA LEU A 303 -23.45 15.18 -3.99
C LEU A 303 -24.64 16.03 -4.39
N TYR A 304 -25.60 16.22 -3.49
CA TYR A 304 -26.73 17.10 -3.71
C TYR A 304 -27.10 17.80 -2.40
N ASN A 305 -26.80 19.10 -2.32
CA ASN A 305 -27.14 19.94 -1.17
C ASN A 305 -27.62 21.33 -1.66
N PRO A 306 -28.88 21.43 -2.13
CA PRO A 306 -29.42 22.67 -2.66
C PRO A 306 -29.58 23.76 -1.59
N SER A 307 -29.77 23.38 -0.32
CA SER A 307 -29.90 24.32 0.80
C SER A 307 -28.63 25.14 1.06
N GLY A 308 -27.48 24.62 0.64
CA GLY A 308 -26.17 25.19 0.93
C GLY A 308 -25.85 25.30 2.43
N LYS A 309 -26.61 24.62 3.28
CA LYS A 309 -26.44 24.60 4.73
C LYS A 309 -26.16 23.17 5.19
N LYS A 310 -25.87 22.99 6.47
CA LYS A 310 -25.87 21.65 7.07
C LYS A 310 -27.29 21.12 7.05
N ALA A 311 -27.48 20.05 6.27
CA ALA A 311 -28.79 19.44 6.11
C ALA A 311 -29.04 18.40 7.21
N TYR A 312 -30.31 18.28 7.59
CA TYR A 312 -30.84 17.17 8.39
C TYR A 312 -31.14 15.94 7.52
N GLU A 313 -31.18 16.11 6.20
CA GLU A 313 -31.44 15.09 5.20
C GLU A 313 -30.14 14.60 4.53
N GLN A 314 -30.22 13.46 3.83
CA GLN A 314 -29.06 12.87 3.16
C GLN A 314 -28.59 13.74 1.98
N THR A 315 -27.37 14.28 2.04
CA THR A 315 -26.81 15.17 1.01
C THR A 315 -25.81 14.51 0.06
N PHE A 316 -25.51 13.22 0.26
CA PHE A 316 -24.68 12.45 -0.66
C PHE A 316 -25.14 11.01 -0.80
N GLN A 317 -24.81 10.41 -1.94
CA GLN A 317 -24.95 9.00 -2.23
C GLN A 317 -23.61 8.48 -2.75
N THR A 318 -23.32 7.20 -2.55
CA THR A 318 -22.02 6.63 -2.89
C THR A 318 -22.16 5.24 -3.46
N LYS A 319 -21.37 4.89 -4.47
CA LYS A 319 -21.37 3.57 -5.11
C LYS A 319 -19.97 3.13 -5.50
N MET A 320 -19.58 1.94 -5.05
CA MET A 320 -18.35 1.30 -5.50
C MET A 320 -18.55 0.73 -6.91
N CYS A 321 -17.60 1.00 -7.79
CA CYS A 321 -17.61 0.59 -9.18
C CYS A 321 -16.37 -0.23 -9.52
N LEU A 322 -16.60 -1.44 -10.03
CA LEU A 322 -15.53 -2.43 -10.18
C LEU A 322 -14.82 -2.34 -11.54
N LEU A 323 -13.49 -2.24 -11.44
CA LEU A 323 -12.40 -2.57 -12.37
C LEU A 323 -12.71 -3.75 -13.34
N PRO A 324 -12.25 -3.82 -14.62
CA PRO A 324 -12.15 -5.13 -15.26
C PRO A 324 -11.22 -6.06 -14.46
N LYS A 325 -11.58 -7.35 -14.33
CA LYS A 325 -10.74 -8.32 -13.61
C LYS A 325 -9.42 -8.58 -14.33
N GLN A 326 -8.45 -9.02 -13.56
CA GLN A 326 -7.11 -9.43 -14.02
C GLN A 326 -7.10 -10.87 -14.60
N TYR A 327 -7.62 -11.09 -15.81
CA TYR A 327 -7.70 -12.47 -16.34
C TYR A 327 -6.36 -13.06 -16.83
N HIS A 328 -5.30 -12.27 -17.01
CA HIS A 328 -4.06 -12.71 -17.68
C HIS A 328 -2.75 -12.24 -17.02
N PHE A 329 -2.82 -11.66 -15.82
CA PHE A 329 -1.64 -11.06 -15.17
C PHE A 329 -1.15 -11.82 -13.94
N ASP A 330 -1.98 -12.73 -13.42
CA ASP A 330 -1.61 -13.63 -12.34
C ASP A 330 -0.32 -14.40 -12.71
N SER A 331 -0.14 -14.88 -13.94
CA SER A 331 1.09 -15.61 -14.35
C SER A 331 2.37 -14.76 -14.38
N ILE A 332 2.28 -13.43 -14.55
CA ILE A 332 3.46 -12.53 -14.53
C ILE A 332 3.77 -12.08 -13.09
N PHE A 333 2.75 -12.00 -12.23
CA PHE A 333 2.87 -11.61 -10.83
C PHE A 333 3.20 -12.78 -9.89
N PHE A 334 2.77 -14.01 -10.19
CA PHE A 334 3.01 -15.19 -9.36
C PHE A 334 4.31 -15.95 -9.71
N MET A 335 5.17 -15.42 -10.57
CA MET A 335 6.45 -16.08 -10.90
C MET A 335 7.54 -15.98 -9.82
N ASP A 336 7.45 -15.09 -8.83
CA ASP A 336 8.49 -14.95 -7.78
C ASP A 336 7.90 -14.83 -6.36
N ASN A 337 7.09 -15.80 -5.93
CA ASN A 337 6.84 -16.00 -4.49
C ASN A 337 7.82 -17.00 -3.86
N THR A 338 8.82 -17.43 -4.64
CA THR A 338 9.82 -18.39 -4.20
C THR A 338 11.22 -17.82 -4.35
N LEU A 339 12.07 -18.11 -3.37
CA LEU A 339 13.49 -17.88 -3.41
C LEU A 339 14.18 -19.18 -3.81
N ASP A 340 14.73 -19.20 -5.02
CA ASP A 340 15.45 -20.38 -5.51
C ASP A 340 16.88 -20.41 -4.95
N VAL A 341 17.23 -21.54 -4.35
CA VAL A 341 18.56 -21.83 -3.78
C VAL A 341 19.02 -23.22 -4.16
N VAL A 342 20.34 -23.42 -4.16
CA VAL A 342 20.96 -24.73 -4.35
C VAL A 342 21.48 -25.18 -2.99
N VAL A 343 21.05 -26.36 -2.55
CA VAL A 343 21.56 -27.01 -1.34
C VAL A 343 22.35 -28.24 -1.73
N GLU A 344 23.60 -28.32 -1.25
CA GLU A 344 24.47 -29.46 -1.47
C GLU A 344 24.78 -30.17 -0.14
N PHE A 345 24.66 -31.50 -0.12
CA PHE A 345 25.05 -32.35 0.99
C PHE A 345 26.30 -33.13 0.63
N SER A 346 27.22 -33.28 1.58
CA SER A 346 28.46 -34.06 1.40
C SER A 346 28.91 -34.66 2.74
N GLY A 347 29.92 -35.54 2.69
CA GLY A 347 30.44 -36.23 3.86
C GLY A 347 29.49 -37.29 4.41
N GLY A 348 28.59 -37.84 3.58
CA GLY A 348 27.60 -38.84 3.97
C GLY A 348 26.26 -38.27 4.42
N LEU A 349 26.10 -36.94 4.47
CA LEU A 349 24.80 -36.32 4.80
C LEU A 349 23.73 -36.57 3.74
N GLU A 350 24.12 -36.77 2.48
CA GLU A 350 23.21 -37.05 1.38
C GLU A 350 22.33 -38.29 1.63
N THR A 351 22.77 -39.24 2.46
CA THR A 351 21.97 -40.42 2.82
C THR A 351 20.72 -40.05 3.61
N LEU A 352 20.75 -38.94 4.35
CA LEU A 352 19.61 -38.43 5.12
C LEU A 352 18.54 -37.79 4.21
N PHE A 353 18.92 -37.43 2.97
CA PHE A 353 18.10 -36.69 2.01
C PHE A 353 17.85 -37.50 0.72
N GLY A 354 17.73 -38.83 0.86
CA GLY A 354 17.37 -39.71 -0.26
C GLY A 354 18.53 -40.03 -1.21
N HIS A 355 19.77 -40.00 -0.73
CA HIS A 355 21.00 -40.20 -1.51
C HIS A 355 21.20 -39.18 -2.64
N GLN A 356 20.54 -38.04 -2.58
CA GLN A 356 20.70 -36.95 -3.52
C GLN A 356 21.68 -35.91 -2.97
N ARG A 357 22.74 -35.64 -3.73
CA ARG A 357 23.81 -34.72 -3.32
C ARG A 357 23.40 -33.26 -3.47
N VAL A 358 22.71 -32.91 -4.55
CA VAL A 358 22.36 -31.52 -4.90
C VAL A 358 20.85 -31.39 -5.03
N HIS A 359 20.27 -30.43 -4.32
CA HIS A 359 18.85 -30.11 -4.36
C HIS A 359 18.65 -28.67 -4.83
N HIS A 360 17.75 -28.49 -5.79
CA HIS A 360 17.24 -27.16 -6.17
C HIS A 360 15.96 -26.92 -5.37
N ILE A 361 15.98 -25.93 -4.50
CA ILE A 361 14.89 -25.65 -3.56
C ILE A 361 14.31 -24.28 -3.85
N SER A 362 12.99 -24.22 -3.93
CA SER A 362 12.23 -22.98 -4.07
C SER A 362 11.53 -22.66 -2.74
N LEU A 363 12.11 -21.78 -1.93
CA LEU A 363 11.58 -21.41 -0.62
C LEU A 363 10.45 -20.39 -0.77
N SER A 364 9.25 -20.69 -0.29
CA SER A 364 8.14 -19.73 -0.35
C SER A 364 8.40 -18.52 0.56
N LEU A 365 8.52 -17.32 -0.04
CA LEU A 365 8.63 -16.06 0.70
C LEU A 365 7.32 -15.66 1.40
N ALA A 366 6.22 -16.35 1.09
CA ALA A 366 4.93 -16.20 1.74
C ALA A 366 4.69 -17.24 2.86
N ASP A 367 5.69 -18.03 3.23
CA ASP A 367 5.58 -19.00 4.31
C ASP A 367 5.23 -18.29 5.64
N PRO A 368 4.13 -18.67 6.31
CA PRO A 368 3.75 -18.11 7.61
C PRO A 368 4.86 -18.18 8.67
N ALA A 369 5.74 -19.19 8.62
CA ALA A 369 6.85 -19.34 9.54
C ALA A 369 7.89 -18.20 9.44
N LEU A 370 7.92 -17.48 8.31
CA LEU A 370 8.78 -16.32 8.11
C LEU A 370 8.25 -15.06 8.79
N ASN A 371 6.96 -14.99 9.15
CA ASN A 371 6.34 -13.79 9.74
C ASN A 371 6.67 -12.49 8.96
N GLY A 372 6.72 -12.57 7.63
CA GLY A 372 7.07 -11.45 6.75
C GLY A 372 8.56 -11.08 6.70
N SER A 373 9.43 -11.83 7.37
CA SER A 373 10.89 -11.68 7.31
C SER A 373 11.49 -12.46 6.13
N SER A 374 12.71 -12.12 5.73
CA SER A 374 13.44 -12.89 4.72
C SER A 374 13.94 -14.23 5.31
N PRO A 375 13.97 -15.32 4.52
CA PRO A 375 14.44 -16.62 4.99
C PRO A 375 15.92 -16.56 5.37
N THR A 376 16.24 -17.06 6.57
CA THR A 376 17.61 -17.17 7.08
C THR A 376 18.14 -18.60 6.97
N ILE A 377 19.43 -18.80 7.23
CA ILE A 377 20.01 -20.15 7.34
C ILE A 377 19.32 -20.98 8.43
N ALA A 378 18.94 -20.38 9.56
CA ALA A 378 18.14 -21.06 10.58
C ALA A 378 16.80 -21.58 10.03
N TYR A 379 16.10 -20.74 9.27
CA TYR A 379 14.86 -21.13 8.60
C TYR A 379 15.10 -22.26 7.59
N LEU A 380 16.16 -22.17 6.77
CA LEU A 380 16.50 -23.21 5.81
C LEU A 380 16.82 -24.54 6.48
N ILE A 381 17.61 -24.56 7.57
CA ILE A 381 17.90 -25.79 8.32
C ILE A 381 16.61 -26.44 8.84
N HIS A 382 15.71 -25.64 9.38
CA HIS A 382 14.40 -26.12 9.82
C HIS A 382 13.58 -26.68 8.64
N PHE A 383 13.50 -25.94 7.53
CA PHE A 383 12.79 -26.34 6.33
C PHE A 383 13.32 -27.68 5.79
N LEU A 384 14.65 -27.84 5.69
CA LEU A 384 15.30 -29.06 5.24
C LEU A 384 14.97 -30.25 6.15
N SER A 385 15.08 -30.05 7.46
CA SER A 385 14.79 -31.10 8.46
C SER A 385 13.32 -31.53 8.48
N GLN A 386 12.38 -30.60 8.24
CA GLN A 386 10.95 -30.90 8.27
C GLN A 386 10.39 -31.43 6.94
N ASN A 387 10.88 -30.90 5.81
CA ASN A 387 10.24 -31.10 4.51
C ASN A 387 11.07 -31.92 3.52
N LEU A 388 12.40 -31.96 3.67
CA LEU A 388 13.29 -32.62 2.69
C LEU A 388 13.97 -33.88 3.25
N MET A 389 14.29 -33.90 4.54
CA MET A 389 14.94 -35.03 5.20
C MET A 389 14.03 -36.26 5.20
N GLN A 390 14.55 -37.39 4.70
CA GLN A 390 13.81 -38.66 4.61
C GLN A 390 14.10 -39.58 5.80
N ASP A 391 15.25 -39.42 6.46
CA ASP A 391 15.58 -40.17 7.69
C ASP A 391 14.80 -39.61 8.88
N SER A 392 14.20 -40.50 9.68
CA SER A 392 13.41 -40.10 10.86
C SER A 392 14.24 -39.52 12.00
N ARG A 393 15.56 -39.75 12.03
CA ARG A 393 16.48 -39.31 13.09
C ARG A 393 16.99 -37.89 12.83
N LYS A 394 16.14 -36.90 13.06
CA LYS A 394 16.43 -35.46 12.83
C LYS A 394 17.64 -34.94 13.60
N ASP A 395 18.02 -35.60 14.70
CA ASP A 395 19.19 -35.31 15.53
C ASP A 395 20.53 -35.63 14.85
N LEU A 396 20.52 -36.39 13.75
CA LEU A 396 21.70 -36.60 12.91
C LEU A 396 22.07 -35.35 12.10
N PHE A 397 21.10 -34.49 11.80
CA PHE A 397 21.30 -33.26 11.02
C PHE A 397 21.21 -31.99 11.88
N THR A 398 20.32 -31.95 12.88
CA THR A 398 20.02 -30.73 13.66
C THR A 398 20.19 -30.92 15.17
N LYS A 399 20.60 -29.86 15.87
CA LYS A 399 20.65 -29.79 17.34
C LYS A 399 20.46 -28.34 17.79
N ASP A 400 19.65 -28.10 18.82
CA ASP A 400 19.45 -26.79 19.45
C ASP A 400 19.17 -25.64 18.45
N ASN A 401 18.25 -25.87 17.50
CA ASN A 401 17.84 -24.94 16.43
C ASN A 401 18.94 -24.55 15.43
N THR A 402 20.03 -25.32 15.36
CA THR A 402 21.09 -25.20 14.35
C THR A 402 21.52 -26.57 13.84
N VAL A 403 22.55 -26.65 12.98
CA VAL A 403 23.11 -27.94 12.54
C VAL A 403 23.83 -28.64 13.69
N ARG A 404 23.85 -29.98 13.65
CA ARG A 404 24.58 -30.80 14.63
C ARG A 404 26.08 -30.43 14.61
N PRO A 405 26.74 -30.33 15.78
CA PRO A 405 28.20 -30.18 15.84
C PRO A 405 28.91 -31.27 15.03
N GLY A 406 29.90 -30.86 14.22
CA GLY A 406 30.57 -31.72 13.25
C GLY A 406 30.04 -31.59 11.83
N ILE A 407 29.02 -30.76 11.59
CA ILE A 407 28.59 -30.36 10.24
C ILE A 407 29.14 -28.96 9.95
N LEU A 408 29.92 -28.83 8.86
CA LEU A 408 30.36 -27.56 8.31
C LEU A 408 29.30 -27.01 7.36
N VAL A 409 29.08 -25.70 7.39
CA VAL A 409 28.15 -25.01 6.48
C VAL A 409 28.94 -23.98 5.68
N LEU A 410 28.88 -24.08 4.36
CA LEU A 410 29.45 -23.11 3.44
C LEU A 410 28.34 -22.36 2.72
N ILE A 411 28.49 -21.05 2.58
CA ILE A 411 27.62 -20.17 1.81
C ILE A 411 28.46 -19.69 0.62
N ASN A 412 28.09 -20.09 -0.59
CA ASN A 412 28.82 -19.75 -1.82
C ASN A 412 30.32 -20.12 -1.78
N ASN A 413 30.63 -21.29 -1.20
CA ASN A 413 31.99 -21.81 -0.95
C ASN A 413 32.80 -21.04 0.12
N GLU A 414 32.18 -20.13 0.85
CA GLU A 414 32.79 -19.45 2.00
C GLU A 414 32.25 -20.00 3.31
N ASP A 415 33.11 -20.04 4.34
CA ASP A 415 32.70 -20.48 5.67
C ASP A 415 31.62 -19.55 6.24
N TRP A 416 30.51 -20.12 6.72
CA TRP A 416 29.40 -19.35 7.28
C TRP A 416 29.77 -18.54 8.54
N GLU A 417 30.90 -18.85 9.20
CA GLU A 417 31.41 -18.07 10.33
C GLU A 417 31.74 -16.63 9.94
N LEU A 418 32.09 -16.40 8.67
CA LEU A 418 32.33 -15.07 8.11
C LEU A 418 31.04 -14.32 7.73
N ASN A 419 29.90 -15.03 7.75
CA ASN A 419 28.63 -14.59 7.18
C ASN A 419 27.50 -14.55 8.22
N ASN A 420 27.81 -14.39 9.51
CA ASN A 420 26.83 -14.38 10.61
C ASN A 420 26.01 -15.70 10.77
N GLN A 421 26.54 -16.82 10.27
CA GLN A 421 26.03 -18.18 10.52
C GLN A 421 24.52 -18.32 10.31
N THR A 422 23.77 -18.68 11.36
CA THR A 422 22.32 -18.92 11.33
C THR A 422 21.48 -17.68 11.03
N GLN A 423 22.05 -16.48 11.22
CA GLN A 423 21.38 -15.20 10.97
C GLN A 423 21.57 -14.69 9.53
N TYR A 424 22.40 -15.35 8.73
CA TYR A 424 22.57 -14.98 7.32
C TYR A 424 21.22 -15.00 6.59
N ILE A 425 20.89 -13.90 5.92
CA ILE A 425 19.69 -13.78 5.09
C ILE A 425 20.01 -14.33 3.71
N ILE A 426 19.32 -15.40 3.34
CA ILE A 426 19.54 -16.12 2.09
C ILE A 426 19.19 -15.23 0.89
N GLN A 427 20.07 -15.22 -0.09
CA GLN A 427 19.95 -14.46 -1.33
C GLN A 427 19.57 -15.38 -2.50
N PRO A 428 18.97 -14.84 -3.58
CA PRO A 428 18.62 -15.63 -4.75
C PRO A 428 19.87 -16.29 -5.37
N LYS A 429 19.78 -17.58 -5.67
CA LYS A 429 20.85 -18.41 -6.26
C LYS A 429 22.03 -18.70 -5.36
N ASP A 430 21.91 -18.48 -4.06
CA ASP A 430 22.92 -18.96 -3.12
C ASP A 430 23.11 -20.48 -3.24
N GLN A 431 24.36 -20.90 -3.14
CA GLN A 431 24.75 -22.30 -2.98
C GLN A 431 25.13 -22.53 -1.52
N ILE A 432 24.29 -23.27 -0.79
CA ILE A 432 24.50 -23.61 0.62
C ILE A 432 24.95 -25.07 0.70
N THR A 433 26.16 -25.31 1.20
CA THR A 433 26.74 -26.66 1.29
C THR A 433 26.84 -27.10 2.74
N PHE A 434 26.30 -28.28 3.06
CA PHE A 434 26.43 -28.94 4.36
C PHE A 434 27.37 -30.13 4.23
N ILE A 435 28.45 -30.15 5.00
CA ILE A 435 29.47 -31.21 4.94
C ILE A 435 29.61 -31.84 6.32
N SER A 436 29.30 -33.13 6.46
CA SER A 436 29.65 -33.85 7.68
C SER A 436 31.15 -34.10 7.72
N THR A 437 31.79 -33.67 8.80
CA THR A 437 33.20 -33.94 9.11
C THR A 437 33.39 -35.19 9.97
N LEU A 438 32.28 -35.75 10.47
CA LEU A 438 32.27 -37.00 11.18
C LEU A 438 32.33 -38.13 10.15
N HIS A 439 33.46 -38.85 10.12
CA HIS A 439 33.57 -40.08 9.35
C HIS A 439 32.59 -41.09 9.92
N GLY A 440 31.67 -41.58 9.10
CA GLY A 440 30.66 -42.57 9.49
C GLY A 440 31.31 -43.80 10.11
N GLY A 441 30.96 -44.07 11.37
CA GLY A 441 31.08 -45.38 12.00
C GLY A 441 29.76 -46.12 11.91
#